data_AF-B7XGF8-F1
#
_entry.id   AF-B7XGF8-F1
#
_cell.length_a   1.000
_cell.length_b   1.000
_cell.length_c   1.000
_cell.angle_alpha   90.00
_cell.angle_beta   90.00
_cell.angle_gamma   90.00
#
_symmetry.space_group_name_H-M   'P 1'
#
loop_
_entity.id
_entity.type
_entity.pdbx_description
1 polymer ?
#
loop_
_entity_poly.entity_id
_entity_poly.type
_entity_poly.pdbx_seq_one_letter_code
_entity_poly.pdbx_strand_id
1 'polypeptide(L)'
;MYLRNMRIGTRLWTSFGIILGILVLMVRIGNGLNAKNKQKLLNALEVSNKKSISIGVMKSALTEKSVIVRTISRQSDIENIQNINARVAEENNRYAVANNQLTALGLNEREKFIIDQINRLDTEILGHFDKVTKQILASDAEGAEKTIFTNIDGLVQSVLAEMDKLVALQDSSASEILATSVVDDDRLMVLTAFIGTICLLIGGAFAWIITRSITKPLNAGLFEIQFLRSTQRGRYRQSKGSNYRVG
;
A
#
# COMPACT_ATOMS: atom_id res chain seq x y z
N MET A 1 -36.63 -22.38 21.32
CA MET A 1 -38.10 -22.62 21.34
C MET A 1 -38.90 -21.29 21.44
N TYR A 2 -38.51 -20.22 20.73
CA TYR A 2 -39.18 -18.91 20.73
C TYR A 2 -39.72 -18.49 19.33
N LEU A 3 -39.33 -19.23 18.29
CA LEU A 3 -39.70 -18.92 16.90
C LEU A 3 -41.11 -19.41 16.53
N ARG A 4 -41.69 -20.33 17.32
CA ARG A 4 -42.93 -21.05 16.96
C ARG A 4 -44.18 -20.15 16.94
N ASN A 5 -44.15 -19.00 17.63
CA ASN A 5 -45.30 -18.10 17.78
C ASN A 5 -45.26 -16.82 16.92
N MET A 6 -44.30 -16.68 16.00
CA MET A 6 -44.17 -15.49 15.15
C MET A 6 -45.01 -15.60 13.87
N ARG A 7 -45.59 -14.48 13.42
CA ARG A 7 -46.27 -14.36 12.11
C ARG A 7 -45.30 -14.75 10.99
N ILE A 8 -45.81 -15.42 9.96
CA ILE A 8 -45.02 -15.92 8.80
C ILE A 8 -44.20 -14.80 8.14
N GLY A 9 -44.77 -13.59 8.02
CA GLY A 9 -44.07 -12.43 7.46
C GLY A 9 -42.83 -12.00 8.27
N THR A 10 -42.90 -12.05 9.60
CA THR A 10 -41.78 -11.66 10.48
C THR A 10 -40.63 -12.67 10.41
N ARG A 11 -40.93 -13.96 10.19
CA ARG A 11 -39.92 -15.00 9.96
C ARG A 11 -39.18 -14.83 8.63
N LEU A 12 -39.90 -14.42 7.58
CA LEU A 12 -39.31 -14.17 6.26
C LEU A 12 -38.41 -12.93 6.27
N TRP A 13 -38.86 -11.85 6.91
CA TRP A 13 -38.11 -10.60 7.03
C TRP A 13 -36.82 -10.77 7.85
N THR A 14 -36.88 -11.52 8.95
CA THR A 14 -35.70 -11.81 9.79
C THR A 14 -34.65 -12.63 9.05
N SER A 15 -35.04 -13.64 8.25
CA SER A 15 -34.08 -14.40 7.45
C SER A 15 -33.41 -13.59 6.37
N PHE A 16 -34.19 -12.79 5.65
CA PHE A 16 -33.66 -11.98 4.56
C PHE A 16 -32.74 -10.87 5.11
N GLY A 17 -33.13 -10.28 6.25
CA GLY A 17 -32.31 -9.30 6.97
C GLY A 17 -30.99 -9.86 7.50
N ILE A 18 -30.98 -11.10 8.02
CA ILE A 18 -29.74 -11.76 8.47
C ILE A 18 -28.80 -12.04 7.29
N ILE A 19 -29.32 -12.53 6.16
CA ILE A 19 -28.50 -12.79 4.96
C ILE A 19 -27.92 -11.48 4.41
N LEU A 20 -28.74 -10.43 4.29
CA LEU A 20 -28.27 -9.10 3.88
C LEU A 20 -27.23 -8.54 4.87
N GLY A 21 -27.46 -8.70 6.17
CA GLY A 21 -26.53 -8.26 7.21
C GLY A 21 -25.16 -8.95 7.12
N ILE A 22 -25.14 -10.27 6.92
CA ILE A 22 -23.91 -11.04 6.70
C ILE A 22 -23.19 -10.55 5.44
N LEU A 23 -23.93 -10.29 4.36
CA LEU A 23 -23.37 -9.82 3.10
C LEU A 23 -22.73 -8.43 3.24
N VAL A 24 -23.41 -7.49 3.91
CA VAL A 24 -22.86 -6.16 4.22
C VAL A 24 -21.62 -6.27 5.10
N LEU A 25 -21.65 -7.12 6.13
CA LEU A 25 -20.51 -7.33 7.02
C LEU A 25 -19.30 -7.90 6.27
N MET A 26 -19.51 -8.88 5.39
CA MET A 26 -18.48 -9.47 4.55
C MET A 26 -17.84 -8.44 3.62
N VAL A 27 -18.66 -7.60 2.96
CA VAL A 27 -18.17 -6.50 2.11
C VAL A 27 -17.37 -5.47 2.93
N ARG A 28 -17.81 -5.15 4.15
CA ARG A 28 -17.09 -4.21 5.04
C ARG A 28 -15.76 -4.76 5.51
N ILE A 29 -15.70 -6.04 5.91
CA ILE A 29 -14.47 -6.70 6.36
C ILE A 29 -13.48 -6.77 5.20
N GLY A 30 -13.90 -7.26 4.03
CA GLY A 30 -13.04 -7.36 2.84
C GLY A 30 -12.45 -6.02 2.43
N ASN A 31 -13.28 -4.98 2.34
CA ASN A 31 -12.79 -3.63 2.01
C ASN A 31 -11.87 -3.04 3.09
N GLY A 32 -12.15 -3.29 4.37
CA GLY A 32 -11.35 -2.77 5.48
C GLY A 32 -9.95 -3.37 5.56
N LEU A 33 -9.81 -4.67 5.31
CA LEU A 33 -8.50 -5.33 5.29
C LEU A 33 -7.68 -4.88 4.07
N ASN A 34 -8.31 -4.84 2.89
CA ASN A 34 -7.65 -4.40 1.65
C ASN A 34 -7.17 -2.95 1.74
N ALA A 35 -7.96 -2.05 2.32
CA ALA A 35 -7.58 -0.64 2.46
C ALA A 35 -6.35 -0.46 3.36
N LYS A 36 -6.26 -1.19 4.48
CA LYS A 36 -5.13 -1.09 5.42
C LYS A 36 -3.82 -1.61 4.82
N ASN A 37 -3.86 -2.75 4.13
CA ASN A 37 -2.67 -3.31 3.49
C ASN A 37 -2.19 -2.44 2.33
N LYS A 38 -3.13 -1.97 1.50
CA LYS A 38 -2.82 -1.03 0.42
C LYS A 38 -2.19 0.27 0.94
N GLN A 39 -2.74 0.83 2.02
CA GLN A 39 -2.19 2.07 2.59
C GLN A 39 -0.79 1.88 3.17
N LYS A 40 -0.51 0.76 3.84
CA LYS A 40 0.85 0.45 4.32
C LYS A 40 1.84 0.32 3.17
N LEU A 41 1.46 -0.40 2.11
CA LEU A 41 2.30 -0.55 0.91
C LEU A 41 2.57 0.79 0.24
N LEU A 42 1.52 1.59 0.00
CA LEU A 42 1.68 2.90 -0.63
C LEU A 42 2.58 3.82 0.20
N ASN A 43 2.41 3.84 1.52
CA ASN A 43 3.27 4.65 2.39
C ASN A 43 4.73 4.18 2.34
N ALA A 44 4.99 2.87 2.36
CA ALA A 44 6.35 2.35 2.33
C ALA A 44 7.05 2.63 0.99
N LEU A 45 6.33 2.47 -0.13
CA LEU A 45 6.84 2.82 -1.46
C LEU A 45 7.03 4.33 -1.62
N GLU A 46 6.14 5.15 -1.08
CA GLU A 46 6.25 6.60 -1.12
C GLU A 46 7.49 7.08 -0.35
N VAL A 47 7.74 6.52 0.84
CA VAL A 47 8.96 6.84 1.62
C VAL A 47 10.22 6.42 0.86
N SER A 48 10.25 5.20 0.32
CA SER A 48 11.38 4.70 -0.48
C SER A 48 11.65 5.60 -1.69
N ASN A 49 10.60 6.00 -2.41
CA ASN A 49 10.72 6.89 -3.57
C ASN A 49 11.22 8.29 -3.18
N LYS A 50 10.71 8.86 -2.09
CA LYS A 50 11.19 10.16 -1.57
C LYS A 50 12.67 10.10 -1.20
N LYS A 51 13.12 9.01 -0.57
CA LYS A 51 14.55 8.78 -0.29
C LYS A 51 15.37 8.75 -1.58
N SER A 52 14.97 7.97 -2.58
CA SER A 52 15.66 7.90 -3.88
C SER A 52 15.72 9.25 -4.60
N ILE A 53 14.65 10.05 -4.53
CA ILE A 53 14.64 11.42 -5.09
C ILE A 53 15.67 12.30 -4.37
N SER A 54 15.70 12.31 -3.03
CA SER A 54 16.67 13.09 -2.26
C SER A 54 18.10 12.68 -2.58
N ILE A 55 18.38 11.37 -2.69
CA ILE A 55 19.70 10.86 -3.10
C ILE A 55 20.04 11.33 -4.52
N GLY A 56 19.08 11.31 -5.45
CA GLY A 56 19.25 11.83 -6.81
C GLY A 56 19.62 13.32 -6.85
N VAL A 57 18.99 14.14 -6.00
CA VAL A 57 19.33 15.57 -5.86
C VAL A 57 20.74 15.74 -5.30
N MET A 58 21.13 14.96 -4.28
CA MET A 58 22.49 14.99 -3.73
C MET A 58 23.53 14.62 -4.80
N LYS A 59 23.27 13.58 -5.60
CA LYS A 59 24.13 13.20 -6.73
C LYS A 59 24.28 14.34 -7.74
N SER A 60 23.15 14.92 -8.17
CA SER A 60 23.14 16.04 -9.12
C SER A 60 23.98 17.21 -8.59
N ALA A 61 23.75 17.64 -7.34
CA ALA A 61 24.46 18.77 -6.76
C ALA A 61 25.96 18.51 -6.63
N LEU A 62 26.37 17.30 -6.23
CA LEU A 62 27.78 16.93 -6.15
C LEU A 62 28.45 16.93 -7.53
N THR A 63 27.79 16.39 -8.55
CA THR A 63 28.33 16.36 -9.92
C THR A 63 28.45 17.77 -10.51
N GLU A 64 27.46 18.62 -10.28
CA GLU A 64 27.46 20.01 -10.74
C GLU A 64 28.56 20.82 -10.06
N LYS A 65 28.72 20.66 -8.74
CA LYS A 65 29.85 21.20 -7.97
C LYS A 65 31.21 20.79 -8.56
N SER A 66 31.40 19.51 -8.86
CA SER A 66 32.64 18.99 -9.46
C SER A 66 32.92 19.59 -10.85
N VAL A 67 31.89 19.74 -11.69
CA VAL A 67 32.00 20.36 -13.02
C VAL A 67 32.36 21.83 -12.91
N ILE A 68 31.71 22.56 -12.00
CA ILE A 68 32.00 23.98 -11.75
C ILE A 68 33.47 24.14 -11.38
N VAL A 69 33.97 23.36 -10.41
CA VAL A 69 35.36 23.47 -9.93
C VAL A 69 36.39 23.15 -11.01
N ARG A 70 36.16 22.09 -11.80
CA ARG A 70 37.01 21.76 -12.96
C ARG A 70 37.04 22.88 -14.02
N THR A 71 35.97 23.63 -14.16
CA THR A 71 35.90 24.75 -15.09
C THR A 71 36.79 25.91 -14.61
N ILE A 72 36.81 26.18 -13.30
CA ILE A 72 37.63 27.26 -12.70
C ILE A 72 39.12 27.01 -12.91
N SER A 73 39.59 25.78 -12.73
CA SER A 73 41.02 25.50 -12.84
C SER A 73 41.58 25.75 -14.24
N ARG A 74 40.71 25.84 -15.27
CA ARG A 74 41.10 26.13 -16.66
C ARG A 74 40.90 27.59 -17.07
N GLN A 75 39.95 28.29 -16.48
CA GLN A 75 39.69 29.69 -16.78
C GLN A 75 40.46 30.58 -15.80
N SER A 76 41.58 31.15 -16.24
CA SER A 76 42.44 32.06 -15.47
C SER A 76 41.81 33.44 -15.17
N ASP A 77 40.49 33.55 -15.26
CA ASP A 77 39.76 34.82 -15.20
C ASP A 77 39.25 35.07 -13.78
N ILE A 78 40.10 35.74 -12.99
CA ILE A 78 39.88 36.01 -11.56
C ILE A 78 38.57 36.77 -11.32
N GLU A 79 38.10 37.57 -12.28
CA GLU A 79 36.83 38.32 -12.18
C GLU A 79 35.59 37.43 -11.99
N ASN A 80 35.66 36.15 -12.36
CA ASN A 80 34.53 35.21 -12.20
C ASN A 80 34.55 34.40 -10.89
N ILE A 81 35.60 34.49 -10.06
CA ILE A 81 35.74 33.64 -8.86
C ILE A 81 34.61 33.86 -7.84
N GLN A 82 34.14 35.11 -7.65
CA GLN A 82 33.02 35.38 -6.75
C GLN A 82 31.72 34.74 -7.22
N ASN A 83 31.40 34.86 -8.52
CA ASN A 83 30.22 34.23 -9.12
C ASN A 83 30.29 32.71 -8.94
N ILE A 84 31.47 32.14 -9.17
CA ILE A 84 31.65 30.70 -9.03
C ILE A 84 31.50 30.24 -7.57
N ASN A 85 32.09 30.95 -6.61
CA ASN A 85 31.91 30.64 -5.19
C ASN A 85 30.43 30.69 -4.80
N ALA A 86 29.66 31.62 -5.36
CA ALA A 86 28.21 31.67 -5.16
C ALA A 86 27.51 30.43 -5.72
N ARG A 87 27.85 29.97 -6.93
CA ARG A 87 27.30 28.74 -7.53
C ARG A 87 27.67 27.48 -6.74
N VAL A 88 28.91 27.37 -6.26
CA VAL A 88 29.33 26.26 -5.40
C VAL A 88 28.57 26.28 -4.07
N ALA A 89 28.36 27.47 -3.48
CA ALA A 89 27.57 27.63 -2.27
C ALA A 89 26.09 27.24 -2.48
N GLU A 90 25.52 27.57 -3.64
CA GLU A 90 24.17 27.16 -4.03
C GLU A 90 24.05 25.63 -4.10
N GLU A 91 24.96 24.94 -4.79
CA GLU A 91 24.94 23.48 -4.86
C GLU A 91 25.19 22.81 -3.50
N ASN A 92 26.05 23.39 -2.65
CA ASN A 92 26.23 22.93 -1.28
C ASN A 92 24.94 23.05 -0.46
N ASN A 93 24.19 24.15 -0.63
CA ASN A 93 22.91 24.32 0.04
C ASN A 93 21.88 23.30 -0.47
N ARG A 94 21.77 23.14 -1.79
CA ARG A 94 20.89 22.15 -2.42
C ARG A 94 21.19 20.72 -1.94
N TYR A 95 22.47 20.38 -1.83
CA TYR A 95 22.92 19.12 -1.24
C TYR A 95 22.48 18.99 0.22
N ALA A 96 22.75 20.00 1.05
CA ALA A 96 22.42 19.96 2.48
C ALA A 96 20.91 19.84 2.73
N VAL A 97 20.09 20.57 1.96
CA VAL A 97 18.62 20.47 2.02
C VAL A 97 18.17 19.06 1.66
N ALA A 98 18.71 18.47 0.59
CA ALA A 98 18.37 17.10 0.19
C ALA A 98 18.80 16.06 1.25
N ASN A 99 19.97 16.22 1.84
CA ASN A 99 20.45 15.35 2.92
C ASN A 99 19.57 15.46 4.19
N ASN A 100 19.14 16.67 4.55
CA ASN A 100 18.22 16.90 5.66
C ASN A 100 16.84 16.29 5.39
N GLN A 101 16.34 16.37 4.15
CA GLN A 101 15.10 15.69 3.77
C GLN A 101 15.25 14.18 3.86
N LEU A 102 16.36 13.62 3.38
CA LEU A 102 16.65 12.19 3.43
C LEU A 102 16.70 11.68 4.88
N THR A 103 17.40 12.39 5.77
CA THR A 103 17.52 12.02 7.19
C THR A 103 16.19 12.18 7.93
N ALA A 104 15.38 13.19 7.60
CA ALA A 104 14.06 13.41 8.20
C ALA A 104 13.03 12.31 7.86
N LEU A 105 13.21 11.59 6.75
CA LEU A 105 12.37 10.43 6.39
C LEU A 105 12.63 9.19 7.25
N GLY A 106 13.65 9.23 8.13
CA GLY A 106 14.05 8.14 8.99
C GLY A 106 14.99 7.16 8.27
N LEU A 107 16.07 6.78 8.95
CA LEU A 107 17.12 5.93 8.39
C LEU A 107 17.22 4.63 9.17
N ASN A 108 17.37 3.52 8.46
CA ASN A 108 17.77 2.26 9.08
C ASN A 108 19.28 2.26 9.38
N GLU A 109 19.77 1.27 10.13
CA GLU A 109 21.19 1.21 10.54
C GLU A 109 22.16 1.17 9.36
N ARG A 110 21.82 0.45 8.28
CA ARG A 110 22.64 0.35 7.07
C ARG A 110 22.67 1.67 6.31
N GLU A 111 21.52 2.31 6.14
CA GLU A 111 21.39 3.62 5.50
C GLU A 111 22.17 4.68 6.29
N LYS A 112 22.06 4.67 7.62
CA LYS A 112 22.80 5.58 8.49
C LYS A 112 24.30 5.42 8.34
N PHE A 113 24.79 4.17 8.34
CA PHE A 113 26.21 3.90 8.13
C PHE A 113 26.73 4.43 6.79
N ILE A 114 25.96 4.26 5.71
CA ILE A 114 26.35 4.77 4.39
C ILE A 114 26.30 6.29 4.34
N ILE A 115 25.26 6.92 4.91
CA ILE A 115 25.16 8.39 4.97
C ILE A 115 26.31 8.99 5.79
N ASP A 116 26.69 8.36 6.89
CA ASP A 116 27.84 8.81 7.68
C ASP A 116 29.14 8.74 6.87
N GLN A 117 29.33 7.69 6.06
CA GLN A 117 30.48 7.60 5.14
C GLN A 117 30.42 8.69 4.06
N ILE A 118 29.26 8.92 3.45
CA ILE A 118 29.04 9.97 2.45
C ILE A 118 29.39 11.34 3.04
N ASN A 119 28.90 11.66 4.24
CA ASN A 119 29.16 12.94 4.91
C ASN A 119 30.65 13.14 5.21
N ARG A 120 31.36 12.07 5.62
CA ARG A 120 32.82 12.12 5.85
C ARG A 120 33.57 12.42 4.56
N LEU A 121 33.24 11.71 3.48
CA LEU A 121 33.87 11.90 2.17
C LEU A 121 33.55 13.29 1.59
N ASP A 122 32.31 13.78 1.70
CA ASP A 122 31.94 15.13 1.22
C ASP A 122 32.67 16.23 2.01
N THR A 123 32.87 16.04 3.32
CA THR A 123 33.69 16.95 4.14
C THR A 123 35.14 17.00 3.66
N GLU A 124 35.72 15.85 3.30
CA GLU A 124 37.07 15.76 2.75
C GLU A 124 37.17 16.45 1.38
N ILE A 125 36.18 16.22 0.52
CA ILE A 125 36.05 16.91 -0.78
C ILE A 125 36.00 18.43 -0.60
N LEU A 126 35.18 18.93 0.35
CA LEU A 126 35.09 20.36 0.65
C LEU A 126 36.44 20.95 1.10
N GLY A 127 37.20 20.21 1.90
CA GLY A 127 38.55 20.61 2.30
C GLY A 127 39.51 20.72 1.11
N HIS A 128 39.43 19.79 0.16
CA HIS A 128 40.22 19.86 -1.08
C HIS A 128 39.75 20.98 -2.02
N PHE A 129 38.46 21.30 -2.05
CA PHE A 129 37.96 22.45 -2.81
C PHE A 129 38.49 23.77 -2.27
N ASP A 130 38.54 23.98 -0.96
CA ASP A 130 39.14 25.18 -0.37
C ASP A 130 40.63 25.32 -0.77
N LYS A 131 41.36 24.20 -0.80
CA LYS A 131 42.75 24.17 -1.28
C LYS A 131 42.85 24.59 -2.76
N VAL A 132 42.01 24.03 -3.62
CA VAL A 132 41.96 24.37 -5.06
C VAL A 132 41.67 25.87 -5.24
N THR A 133 40.68 26.41 -4.53
CA THR A 133 40.35 27.85 -4.59
C THR A 133 41.54 28.72 -4.20
N LYS A 134 42.29 28.35 -3.14
CA LYS A 134 43.51 29.06 -2.74
C LYS A 134 44.62 28.99 -3.80
N GLN A 135 44.80 27.85 -4.45
CA GLN A 135 45.77 27.69 -5.53
C GLN A 135 45.42 28.58 -6.73
N ILE A 136 44.14 28.62 -7.12
CA ILE A 136 43.65 29.47 -8.20
C ILE A 136 43.85 30.96 -7.87
N LEU A 137 43.53 31.38 -6.64
CA LEU A 137 43.76 32.76 -6.17
C LEU A 137 45.27 33.14 -6.12
N ALA A 138 46.14 32.15 -5.96
CA ALA A 138 47.59 32.31 -6.04
C ALA A 138 48.15 32.17 -7.47
N SER A 139 47.29 32.08 -8.49
CA SER A 139 47.64 31.84 -9.90
C SER A 139 48.38 30.52 -10.15
N ASP A 140 48.22 29.53 -9.27
CA ASP A 140 48.75 28.16 -9.39
C ASP A 140 47.72 27.24 -10.07
N ALA A 141 47.49 27.45 -11.37
CA ALA A 141 46.51 26.67 -12.13
C ALA A 141 46.92 25.19 -12.28
N GLU A 142 48.21 24.90 -12.47
CA GLU A 142 48.74 23.54 -12.60
C GLU A 142 48.60 22.76 -11.29
N GLY A 143 48.89 23.40 -10.14
CA GLY A 143 48.70 22.79 -8.83
C GLY A 143 47.22 22.60 -8.49
N ALA A 144 46.34 23.51 -8.91
CA ALA A 144 44.89 23.36 -8.77
C ALA A 144 44.37 22.15 -9.57
N GLU A 145 44.76 22.03 -10.84
CA GLU A 145 44.39 20.90 -11.71
C GLU A 145 44.90 19.57 -11.13
N LYS A 146 46.16 19.53 -10.67
CA LYS A 146 46.72 18.35 -10.02
C LYS A 146 45.89 17.94 -8.80
N THR A 147 45.55 18.88 -7.90
CA THR A 147 44.74 18.59 -6.71
C THR A 147 43.36 18.05 -7.09
N ILE A 148 42.72 18.60 -8.13
CA ILE A 148 41.42 18.10 -8.60
C ILE A 148 41.52 16.63 -9.03
N PHE A 149 42.49 16.31 -9.89
CA PHE A 149 42.65 14.94 -10.39
C PHE A 149 43.08 13.94 -9.30
N THR A 150 44.01 14.31 -8.42
CA THR A 150 44.55 13.36 -7.42
C THR A 150 43.70 13.22 -6.18
N ASN A 151 43.04 14.29 -5.74
CA ASN A 151 42.38 14.33 -4.43
C ASN A 151 40.87 14.46 -4.51
N ILE A 152 40.30 15.02 -5.58
CA ILE A 152 38.85 15.29 -5.64
C ILE A 152 38.14 14.23 -6.44
N ASP A 153 38.62 13.91 -7.64
CA ASP A 153 37.93 13.02 -8.57
C ASP A 153 37.69 11.62 -8.00
N GLY A 154 38.70 11.04 -7.32
CA GLY A 154 38.57 9.74 -6.66
C GLY A 154 37.58 9.75 -5.50
N LEU A 155 37.54 10.84 -4.72
CA LEU A 155 36.59 10.98 -3.60
C LEU A 155 35.17 11.18 -4.11
N VAL A 156 34.97 12.01 -5.14
CA VAL A 156 33.65 12.21 -5.78
C VAL A 156 33.13 10.88 -6.30
N GLN A 157 33.96 10.09 -6.98
CA GLN A 157 33.57 8.77 -7.46
C GLN A 157 33.18 7.83 -6.31
N SER A 158 33.90 7.91 -5.18
CA SER A 158 33.60 7.12 -3.98
C SER A 158 32.26 7.52 -3.36
N VAL A 159 31.97 8.82 -3.27
CA VAL A 159 30.66 9.31 -2.79
C VAL A 159 29.53 8.86 -3.71
N LEU A 160 29.71 8.97 -5.02
CA LEU A 160 28.70 8.51 -5.99
C LEU A 160 28.45 7.00 -5.88
N ALA A 161 29.49 6.20 -5.65
CA ALA A 161 29.34 4.76 -5.42
C ALA A 161 28.58 4.44 -4.13
N GLU A 162 28.82 5.18 -3.04
CA GLU A 162 28.03 5.04 -1.80
C GLU A 162 26.57 5.47 -1.99
N MET A 163 26.31 6.54 -2.76
CA MET A 163 24.95 6.94 -3.13
C MET A 163 24.25 5.90 -3.97
N ASP A 164 24.95 5.24 -4.90
CA ASP A 164 24.40 4.14 -5.70
C ASP A 164 24.02 2.94 -4.82
N LYS A 165 24.82 2.63 -3.80
CA LYS A 165 24.45 1.61 -2.80
C LYS A 165 23.17 1.98 -2.06
N LEU A 166 22.99 3.25 -1.68
CA LEU A 166 21.75 3.71 -1.03
C LEU A 166 20.54 3.57 -1.94
N VAL A 167 20.66 3.94 -3.23
CA VAL A 167 19.56 3.78 -4.20
C VAL A 167 19.24 2.29 -4.38
N ALA A 168 20.26 1.44 -4.54
CA ALA A 168 20.04 0.00 -4.66
C ALA A 168 19.36 -0.61 -3.43
N LEU A 169 19.65 -0.11 -2.22
CA LEU A 169 18.94 -0.51 -1.00
C LEU A 169 17.47 -0.09 -1.03
N GLN A 170 17.15 1.10 -1.54
CA GLN A 170 15.76 1.53 -1.70
C GLN A 170 15.02 0.68 -2.73
N ASP A 171 15.63 0.42 -3.89
CA ASP A 171 15.04 -0.38 -4.96
C ASP A 171 14.80 -1.83 -4.53
N SER A 172 15.75 -2.42 -3.80
CA SER A 172 15.61 -3.76 -3.22
C SER A 172 14.48 -3.78 -2.19
N SER A 173 14.40 -2.77 -1.31
CA SER A 173 13.36 -2.68 -0.29
C SER A 173 11.98 -2.52 -0.93
N ALA A 174 11.85 -1.66 -1.94
CA ALA A 174 10.61 -1.48 -2.70
C ALA A 174 10.18 -2.77 -3.41
N SER A 175 11.12 -3.49 -4.02
CA SER A 175 10.87 -4.78 -4.68
C SER A 175 10.40 -5.85 -3.69
N GLU A 176 11.02 -5.92 -2.50
CA GLU A 176 10.61 -6.83 -1.44
C GLU A 176 9.23 -6.50 -0.87
N ILE A 177 8.90 -5.21 -0.70
CA ILE A 177 7.56 -4.74 -0.29
C ILE A 177 6.50 -5.13 -1.33
N LEU A 178 6.81 -5.01 -2.61
CA LEU A 178 5.91 -5.44 -3.69
C LEU A 178 5.72 -6.96 -3.68
N ALA A 179 6.80 -7.73 -3.56
CA ALA A 179 6.73 -9.20 -3.53
C ALA A 179 5.95 -9.72 -2.30
N THR A 180 6.21 -9.16 -1.13
CA THR A 180 5.48 -9.52 0.11
C THR A 180 4.00 -9.12 0.03
N SER A 181 3.66 -8.03 -0.64
CA SER A 181 2.27 -7.67 -0.86
C SER A 181 1.51 -8.65 -1.75
N VAL A 182 2.15 -9.26 -2.75
CA VAL A 182 1.50 -10.29 -3.57
C VAL A 182 1.17 -11.52 -2.72
N VAL A 183 2.10 -11.93 -1.86
CA VAL A 183 1.90 -13.07 -0.93
C VAL A 183 0.84 -12.77 0.13
N ASP A 184 0.79 -11.55 0.65
CA ASP A 184 -0.25 -11.15 1.60
C ASP A 184 -1.64 -11.04 0.95
N ASP A 185 -1.71 -10.70 -0.35
CA ASP A 185 -2.96 -10.71 -1.12
C ASP A 185 -3.50 -12.14 -1.28
N ASP A 186 -2.64 -13.12 -1.56
CA ASP A 186 -3.02 -14.54 -1.60
C ASP A 186 -3.58 -15.04 -0.26
N ARG A 187 -2.95 -14.65 0.86
CA ARG A 187 -3.45 -15.00 2.20
C ARG A 187 -4.79 -14.35 2.52
N LEU A 188 -4.96 -13.08 2.13
CA LEU A 188 -6.23 -12.37 2.27
C LEU A 188 -7.31 -13.02 1.42
N MET A 189 -6.98 -13.47 0.21
CA MET A 189 -7.88 -14.20 -0.67
C MET A 189 -8.32 -15.51 -0.03
N VAL A 190 -7.38 -16.31 0.51
CA VAL A 190 -7.69 -17.57 1.21
C VAL A 190 -8.55 -17.34 2.45
N LEU A 191 -8.23 -16.34 3.27
CA LEU A 191 -8.99 -16.00 4.47
C LEU A 191 -10.42 -15.53 4.12
N THR A 192 -10.54 -14.66 3.12
CA THR A 192 -11.84 -14.15 2.65
C THR A 192 -12.67 -15.27 2.03
N ALA A 193 -12.04 -16.18 1.28
CA ALA A 193 -12.68 -17.37 0.75
C ALA A 193 -13.18 -18.29 1.88
N PHE A 194 -12.36 -18.55 2.90
CA PHE A 194 -12.73 -19.37 4.05
C PHE A 194 -13.90 -18.78 4.85
N ILE A 195 -13.86 -17.48 5.15
CA ILE A 195 -14.97 -16.76 5.81
C ILE A 195 -16.22 -16.79 4.93
N GLY A 196 -16.07 -16.62 3.61
CA GLY A 196 -17.15 -16.74 2.64
C GLY A 196 -17.78 -18.14 2.65
N THR A 197 -16.98 -19.20 2.71
CA THR A 197 -17.46 -20.58 2.83
C THR A 197 -18.25 -20.78 4.13
N ILE A 198 -17.76 -20.29 5.26
CA ILE A 198 -18.49 -20.36 6.54
C ILE A 198 -19.82 -19.60 6.44
N CYS A 199 -19.83 -18.42 5.84
CA CYS A 199 -21.05 -17.63 5.64
C CYS A 199 -22.06 -18.37 4.75
N LEU A 200 -21.61 -19.05 3.69
CA LEU A 200 -22.47 -19.87 2.83
C LEU A 200 -23.07 -21.06 3.59
N LEU A 201 -22.28 -21.74 4.43
CA LEU A 201 -22.77 -22.86 5.25
C LEU A 201 -23.83 -22.40 6.25
N ILE A 202 -23.59 -21.28 6.92
CA ILE A 202 -24.55 -20.68 7.86
C ILE A 202 -25.82 -20.25 7.12
N GLY A 203 -25.68 -19.50 6.02
CA GLY A 203 -26.80 -19.06 5.19
C GLY A 203 -27.63 -20.22 4.66
N GLY A 204 -26.98 -21.29 4.18
CA GLY A 204 -27.62 -22.52 3.71
C GLY A 204 -28.36 -23.27 4.83
N ALA A 205 -27.77 -23.37 6.03
CA ALA A 205 -28.42 -23.98 7.19
C ALA A 205 -29.68 -23.22 7.60
N PHE A 206 -29.63 -21.88 7.66
CA PHE A 206 -30.79 -21.05 7.94
C PHE A 206 -31.87 -21.16 6.85
N ALA A 207 -31.49 -21.14 5.58
CA ALA A 207 -32.41 -21.34 4.46
C ALA A 207 -33.12 -22.69 4.55
N TRP A 208 -32.41 -23.76 4.91
CA TRP A 208 -32.98 -25.10 5.07
C TRP A 208 -33.94 -25.19 6.26
N ILE A 209 -33.55 -24.68 7.44
CA ILE A 209 -34.39 -24.68 8.65
C ILE A 209 -35.70 -23.92 8.40
N ILE A 210 -35.64 -22.78 7.74
CA ILE A 210 -36.80 -21.92 7.52
C ILE A 210 -37.69 -22.45 6.40
N THR A 211 -37.11 -22.95 5.30
CA THR A 211 -37.86 -23.66 4.26
C THR A 211 -38.67 -24.80 4.89
N ARG A 212 -38.07 -25.59 5.78
CA ARG A 212 -38.76 -26.68 6.50
C ARG A 212 -39.82 -26.17 7.49
N SER A 213 -39.58 -25.02 8.13
CA SER A 213 -40.49 -24.38 9.08
C SER A 213 -41.74 -23.77 8.42
N ILE A 214 -41.62 -23.31 7.17
CA ILE A 214 -42.73 -22.69 6.41
C ILE A 214 -43.49 -23.74 5.59
N THR A 215 -42.79 -24.63 4.87
CA THR A 215 -43.42 -25.61 3.96
C THR A 215 -44.21 -26.69 4.71
N LYS A 216 -43.74 -27.14 5.87
CA LYS A 216 -44.46 -28.15 6.68
C LYS A 216 -45.86 -27.71 7.13
N PRO A 217 -46.06 -26.54 7.77
CA PRO A 217 -47.40 -26.12 8.19
C PRO A 217 -48.31 -25.74 7.02
N LEU A 218 -47.76 -25.25 5.89
CA LEU A 218 -48.53 -25.01 4.67
C LEU A 218 -49.11 -26.30 4.08
N ASN A 219 -48.31 -27.37 4.01
CA ASN A 219 -48.78 -28.66 3.52
C ASN A 219 -49.82 -29.30 4.47
N ALA A 220 -49.65 -29.13 5.78
CA ALA A 220 -50.63 -29.59 6.76
C ALA A 220 -51.98 -28.86 6.61
N GLY A 221 -51.97 -27.54 6.44
CA GLY A 221 -53.19 -26.76 6.21
C GLY A 221 -53.89 -27.11 4.89
N LEU A 222 -53.13 -27.37 3.81
CA LEU A 222 -53.71 -27.82 2.54
C LEU A 222 -54.38 -29.20 2.67
N PHE A 223 -53.75 -30.13 3.41
CA PHE A 223 -54.32 -31.45 3.67
C PHE A 223 -55.64 -31.34 4.45
N GLU A 224 -55.70 -30.49 5.47
CA GLU A 224 -56.90 -30.31 6.28
C GLU A 224 -58.04 -29.64 5.49
N ILE A 225 -57.73 -28.63 4.66
CA ILE A 225 -58.72 -28.01 3.75
C ILE A 225 -59.23 -29.03 2.73
N GLN A 226 -58.36 -29.86 2.15
CA GLN A 226 -58.77 -30.92 1.22
C GLN A 226 -59.61 -32.00 1.90
N PHE A 227 -59.24 -32.40 3.13
CA PHE A 227 -60.00 -33.35 3.93
C PHE A 227 -61.40 -32.81 4.18
N LEU A 228 -61.54 -31.59 4.71
CA LEU A 228 -62.82 -30.95 4.95
C LEU A 228 -63.67 -30.82 3.67
N ARG A 229 -63.05 -30.47 2.53
CA ARG A 229 -63.73 -30.40 1.23
C ARG A 229 -64.24 -31.77 0.75
N SER A 230 -63.48 -32.84 0.99
CA SER A 230 -63.88 -34.21 0.64
C SER A 230 -65.02 -34.71 1.55
N THR A 231 -64.98 -34.39 2.84
CA THR A 231 -66.04 -34.73 3.81
C THR A 231 -67.33 -33.99 3.51
N GLN A 232 -67.24 -32.70 3.16
CA GLN A 232 -68.38 -31.87 2.73
C GLN A 232 -69.00 -32.40 1.42
N ARG A 233 -68.19 -32.80 0.42
CA ARG A 233 -68.69 -33.43 -0.81
C ARG A 233 -69.39 -34.77 -0.55
N GLY A 234 -68.88 -35.59 0.38
CA GLY A 234 -69.50 -36.85 0.77
C GLY A 234 -70.89 -36.65 1.40
N ARG A 235 -71.01 -35.68 2.31
CA ARG A 235 -72.31 -35.31 2.93
C ARG A 235 -73.30 -34.73 1.91
N TYR A 236 -72.84 -33.92 0.96
CA TYR A 236 -73.70 -33.39 -0.10
C TYR A 236 -74.23 -34.48 -1.06
N ARG A 237 -73.42 -35.52 -1.33
CA ARG A 237 -73.83 -36.69 -2.14
C ARG A 237 -74.87 -37.57 -1.44
N GLN A 238 -74.74 -37.80 -0.14
CA GLN A 238 -75.75 -38.54 0.64
C GLN A 238 -77.08 -37.78 0.72
N SER A 239 -77.04 -36.45 0.87
CA SER A 239 -78.24 -35.61 0.86
C SER A 239 -79.00 -35.65 -0.47
N LYS A 240 -78.29 -35.60 -1.61
CA LYS A 240 -78.95 -35.74 -2.94
C LYS A 240 -79.39 -37.18 -3.25
N GLY A 241 -78.64 -38.20 -2.84
CA GLY A 241 -79.02 -39.60 -3.05
C GLY A 241 -80.26 -40.03 -2.26
N SER A 242 -80.53 -39.38 -1.12
CA SER A 242 -81.75 -39.62 -0.33
C SER A 242 -83.02 -39.06 -0.97
N ASN A 243 -82.91 -38.05 -1.85
CA ASN A 243 -84.06 -37.44 -2.54
C ASN A 243 -84.51 -38.20 -3.80
N TYR A 244 -83.78 -39.23 -4.24
CA TYR A 244 -84.18 -40.07 -5.39
C TYR A 244 -84.77 -41.43 -4.96
N ARG A 245 -85.15 -41.58 -3.69
CA ARG A 245 -85.68 -42.84 -3.15
C ARG A 245 -87.11 -42.75 -2.62
N VAL A 246 -87.82 -41.68 -2.97
CA VAL A 246 -89.24 -41.49 -2.69
C VAL A 246 -89.86 -40.85 -3.94
N GLY A 247 -90.59 -41.63 -4.73
CA GLY A 247 -91.18 -41.24 -6.01
C GLY A 247 -91.23 -42.42 -6.96
#